data_AF-A0A1W9L5K4-F1
#
_entry.id   AF-A0A1W9L5K4-F1
#
_cell.length_a   1.000
_cell.length_b   1.000
_cell.length_c   1.000
_cell.angle_alpha   90.00
_cell.angle_beta   90.00
_cell.angle_gamma   90.00
#
_symmetry.space_group_name_H-M   'P 1'
#
loop_
_entity.id
_entity.type
_entity.pdbx_description
1 polymer ?
#
loop_
_entity_poly.entity_id
_entity_poly.type
_entity_poly.pdbx_seq_one_letter_code
_entity_poly.pdbx_strand_id
1 'polypeptide(L)'
;MINITQKFSPQARSAARQRVLQALYQWQMTGQNIATIENQFLNEEDMRRADIPYFQQLLHDIPTYVNTLDNLFSGLLDRKVVHLDPIELAILRIGCYELRYCPDIPWRVAINESVELAKKFGAEQSHKYVNGILDKVAHNLQAVVSLSE
;
A
#
# COMPACT_ATOMS: atom_id res chain seq x y z
N MET A 1 -8.89 -17.29 28.44
CA MET A 1 -7.44 -17.05 28.25
C MET A 1 -7.06 -17.43 26.83
N ILE A 2 -6.90 -16.47 25.92
CA ILE A 2 -5.97 -16.58 24.80
C ILE A 2 -5.42 -15.17 24.56
N ASN A 3 -4.22 -14.91 25.04
CA ASN A 3 -3.49 -13.67 24.75
C ASN A 3 -2.80 -13.90 23.39
N ILE A 4 -3.49 -13.61 22.29
CA ILE A 4 -2.91 -13.68 20.95
C ILE A 4 -2.16 -12.37 20.73
N THR A 5 -0.98 -12.25 21.31
CA THR A 5 -0.01 -11.26 20.85
C THR A 5 0.42 -11.72 19.45
N GLN A 6 -0.30 -11.26 18.42
CA GLN A 6 0.09 -11.44 17.02
C GLN A 6 1.57 -11.07 16.89
N LYS A 7 2.42 -12.08 16.68
CA LYS A 7 3.87 -11.90 16.67
C LYS A 7 4.23 -11.29 15.33
N PHE A 8 4.70 -10.05 15.34
CA PHE A 8 5.16 -9.33 14.15
C PHE A 8 6.06 -10.22 13.28
N SER A 9 5.65 -10.45 12.03
CA SER A 9 6.42 -11.20 11.03
C SER A 9 6.59 -10.34 9.78
N PRO A 10 7.83 -9.92 9.46
CA PRO A 10 8.11 -9.18 8.23
C PRO A 10 7.63 -9.93 6.99
N GLN A 11 7.90 -11.23 6.91
CA GLN A 11 7.51 -12.06 5.76
C GLN A 11 6.00 -12.12 5.59
N ALA A 12 5.25 -12.23 6.70
CA ALA A 12 3.79 -12.26 6.66
C ALA A 12 3.20 -10.91 6.23
N ARG A 13 3.79 -9.78 6.66
CA ARG A 13 3.38 -8.45 6.17
C ARG A 13 3.75 -8.22 4.71
N SER A 14 4.92 -8.66 4.25
CA SER A 14 5.28 -8.60 2.83
C SER A 14 4.31 -9.45 1.98
N ALA A 15 3.93 -10.64 2.45
CA ALA A 15 2.92 -11.46 1.79
C ALA A 15 1.55 -10.76 1.77
N ALA A 16 1.12 -10.17 2.90
CA ALA A 16 -0.12 -9.40 2.97
C ALA A 16 -0.13 -8.23 1.97
N ARG A 17 0.94 -7.45 1.85
CA ARG A 17 1.05 -6.36 0.86
C ARG A 17 0.86 -6.82 -0.57
N GLN A 18 1.44 -7.97 -0.94
CA GLN A 18 1.26 -8.54 -2.28
C GLN A 18 -0.20 -8.89 -2.55
N ARG A 19 -0.88 -9.45 -1.55
CA ARG A 19 -2.30 -9.78 -1.65
C ARG A 19 -3.17 -8.52 -1.68
N VAL A 20 -2.86 -7.50 -0.88
CA VAL A 20 -3.53 -6.19 -0.94
C VAL A 20 -3.39 -5.56 -2.31
N LEU A 21 -2.19 -5.59 -2.91
CA LEU A 21 -1.95 -5.04 -4.24
C LEU A 21 -2.87 -5.69 -5.29
N GLN A 22 -2.94 -7.02 -5.29
CA GLN A 22 -3.82 -7.76 -6.21
C GLN A 22 -5.31 -7.44 -5.98
N ALA A 23 -5.73 -7.38 -4.71
CA ALA A 23 -7.10 -7.04 -4.34
C ALA A 23 -7.49 -5.60 -4.75
N LEU A 24 -6.60 -4.63 -4.52
CA LEU A 24 -6.80 -3.25 -4.95
C LEU A 24 -6.79 -3.11 -6.46
N TYR A 25 -5.95 -3.85 -7.18
CA TYR A 25 -6.00 -3.91 -8.63
C TYR A 25 -7.37 -4.40 -9.12
N GLN A 26 -7.87 -5.50 -8.56
CA GLN A 26 -9.22 -6.00 -8.89
C GLN A 26 -10.30 -4.97 -8.58
N TRP A 27 -10.24 -4.32 -7.41
CA TRP A 27 -11.18 -3.25 -7.05
C TRP A 27 -11.15 -2.10 -8.05
N GLN A 28 -9.97 -1.62 -8.44
CA GLN A 28 -9.79 -0.53 -9.41
C GLN A 28 -10.34 -0.88 -10.80
N MET A 29 -10.14 -2.11 -11.26
CA MET A 29 -10.51 -2.53 -12.61
C MET A 29 -12.00 -2.89 -12.73
N THR A 30 -12.61 -3.39 -11.65
CA THR A 30 -13.97 -3.95 -11.69
C THR A 30 -15.01 -3.11 -10.95
N GLY A 31 -14.58 -2.26 -10.02
CA GLY A 31 -15.47 -1.57 -9.08
C GLY A 31 -16.22 -2.52 -8.14
N GLN A 32 -15.81 -3.79 -8.04
CA GLN A 32 -16.48 -4.77 -7.18
C GLN A 32 -16.40 -4.37 -5.70
N ASN A 33 -17.44 -4.72 -4.93
CA ASN A 33 -17.49 -4.42 -3.51
C ASN A 33 -16.30 -5.06 -2.75
N ILE A 34 -15.67 -4.26 -1.87
CA ILE A 34 -14.48 -4.66 -1.11
C ILE A 34 -14.73 -5.92 -0.27
N ALA A 35 -15.87 -6.06 0.40
CA ALA A 35 -16.16 -7.25 1.19
C ALA A 35 -16.28 -8.51 0.31
N THR A 36 -16.73 -8.38 -0.93
CA THR A 36 -16.75 -9.51 -1.87
C THR A 36 -15.34 -9.91 -2.29
N ILE A 37 -14.48 -8.93 -2.63
CA ILE A 37 -13.07 -9.17 -2.98
C ILE A 37 -12.33 -9.80 -1.79
N GLU A 38 -12.53 -9.26 -0.60
CA GLU A 38 -11.95 -9.80 0.64
C GLU A 38 -12.29 -11.28 0.83
N ASN A 39 -13.58 -11.65 0.75
CA ASN A 39 -13.99 -13.04 0.91
C ASN A 39 -13.37 -13.97 -0.15
N GLN A 40 -13.21 -13.51 -1.39
CA GLN A 40 -12.53 -14.31 -2.42
C GLN A 40 -11.08 -14.59 -2.02
N PHE A 41 -10.35 -13.55 -1.63
CA PHE A 41 -8.94 -13.64 -1.27
C PHE A 41 -8.72 -14.51 -0.03
N LEU A 42 -9.53 -14.35 1.02
CA LEU A 42 -9.41 -15.12 2.26
C LEU A 42 -9.57 -16.63 2.08
N ASN A 43 -10.21 -17.07 1.00
CA ASN A 43 -10.38 -18.48 0.67
C ASN A 43 -9.21 -19.07 -0.16
N GLU A 44 -8.22 -18.25 -0.55
CA GLU A 44 -7.06 -18.72 -1.32
C GLU A 44 -5.96 -19.29 -0.44
N GLU A 45 -5.25 -20.31 -0.94
CA GLU A 45 -4.13 -20.93 -0.19
C GLU A 45 -2.98 -19.96 0.10
N ASP A 46 -2.76 -18.99 -0.79
CA ASP A 46 -1.71 -17.98 -0.66
C ASP A 46 -1.89 -17.09 0.58
N MET A 47 -3.12 -16.95 1.09
CA MET A 47 -3.40 -16.19 2.32
C MET A 47 -2.85 -16.86 3.58
N ARG A 48 -2.54 -18.16 3.56
CA ARG A 48 -2.00 -18.88 4.75
C ARG A 48 -0.69 -18.30 5.27
N ARG A 49 0.06 -17.61 4.40
CA ARG A 49 1.35 -17.00 4.74
C ARG A 49 1.24 -15.50 5.03
N ALA A 50 0.07 -14.90 4.79
CA ALA A 50 -0.14 -13.48 4.96
C ALA A 50 -0.59 -13.13 6.38
N ASP A 51 -0.20 -11.95 6.83
CA ASP A 51 -0.79 -11.31 8.01
C ASP A 51 -2.22 -10.86 7.65
N ILE A 52 -3.21 -11.68 8.02
CA ILE A 52 -4.63 -11.48 7.65
C ILE A 52 -5.17 -10.16 8.23
N PRO A 53 -5.03 -9.86 9.54
CA PRO A 53 -5.48 -8.56 10.07
C PRO A 53 -4.88 -7.37 9.31
N TYR A 54 -3.59 -7.45 8.96
CA TYR A 54 -2.95 -6.38 8.21
C TYR A 54 -3.48 -6.25 6.77
N PHE A 55 -3.71 -7.37 6.09
CA PHE A 55 -4.35 -7.39 4.78
C PHE A 55 -5.74 -6.73 4.82
N GLN A 56 -6.58 -7.11 5.78
CA GLN A 56 -7.93 -6.58 5.92
C GLN A 56 -7.91 -5.07 6.20
N GLN A 57 -7.05 -4.62 7.12
CA GLN A 57 -6.88 -3.21 7.43
C GLN A 57 -6.56 -2.40 6.16
N LEU A 58 -5.52 -2.77 5.42
CA LEU A 58 -5.12 -2.04 4.21
C LEU A 58 -6.22 -2.06 3.13
N LEU A 59 -6.85 -3.21 2.92
CA LEU A 59 -7.87 -3.38 1.87
C LEU A 59 -9.12 -2.53 2.12
N HIS A 60 -9.53 -2.34 3.38
CA HIS A 60 -10.69 -1.51 3.73
C HIS A 60 -10.34 -0.02 3.84
N ASP A 61 -9.17 0.30 4.38
CA ASP A 61 -8.81 1.69 4.64
C ASP A 61 -8.39 2.44 3.37
N ILE A 62 -7.61 1.83 2.48
CA ILE A 62 -7.09 2.51 1.29
C ILE A 62 -8.21 3.08 0.40
N PRO A 63 -9.28 2.33 0.07
CA PRO A 63 -10.43 2.88 -0.66
C PRO A 63 -11.10 4.04 0.06
N THR A 64 -11.17 4.00 1.39
CA THR A 64 -11.77 5.06 2.22
C THR A 64 -10.96 6.35 2.16
N TYR A 65 -9.63 6.25 2.08
CA TYR A 65 -8.72 7.39 2.04
C TYR A 65 -8.26 7.78 0.62
N VAL A 66 -8.86 7.24 -0.44
CA VAL A 66 -8.29 7.31 -1.80
C VAL A 66 -7.96 8.74 -2.25
N ASN A 67 -8.85 9.71 -2.01
CA ASN A 67 -8.63 11.10 -2.37
C ASN A 67 -7.50 11.73 -1.56
N THR A 68 -7.43 11.43 -0.27
CA THR A 68 -6.38 11.92 0.61
C THR A 68 -5.03 11.36 0.19
N LEU A 69 -4.96 10.06 -0.13
CA LEU A 69 -3.74 9.38 -0.57
C LEU A 69 -3.28 9.91 -1.92
N ASP A 70 -4.18 10.02 -2.90
CA ASP A 70 -3.85 10.52 -4.24
C ASP A 70 -3.33 11.95 -4.19
N ASN A 71 -3.86 12.79 -3.30
CA ASN A 71 -3.38 14.16 -3.10
C ASN A 71 -1.96 14.25 -2.52
N LEU A 72 -1.47 13.22 -1.82
CA LEU A 72 -0.10 13.23 -1.29
C LEU A 72 0.96 13.18 -2.39
N PHE A 73 0.65 12.54 -3.52
CA PHE A 73 1.61 12.33 -4.59
C PHE A 73 1.25 12.99 -5.92
N SER A 74 0.00 13.43 -6.12
CA SER A 74 -0.46 13.98 -7.41
C SER A 74 0.38 15.15 -7.91
N GLY A 75 0.81 16.06 -7.03
CA GLY A 75 1.68 17.19 -7.37
C GLY A 75 3.15 16.82 -7.64
N LEU A 76 3.53 15.56 -7.41
CA LEU A 76 4.88 15.04 -7.63
C LEU A 76 5.01 14.23 -8.93
N LEU A 77 3.87 13.94 -9.57
CA LEU A 77 3.81 13.19 -10.81
C LEU A 77 4.16 14.08 -12.01
N ASP A 78 4.76 13.46 -13.02
CA ASP A 78 5.00 14.03 -14.35
C ASP A 78 3.77 13.93 -15.28
N ARG A 79 2.72 13.24 -14.83
CA ARG A 79 1.45 13.00 -15.54
C ARG A 79 0.28 13.00 -14.57
N LYS A 80 -0.94 13.10 -15.06
CA LYS A 80 -2.15 13.01 -14.20
C LYS A 80 -2.26 11.61 -13.60
N VAL A 81 -2.82 11.52 -12.39
CA VAL A 81 -3.08 10.25 -11.68
C VAL A 81 -3.84 9.25 -12.55
N VAL A 82 -4.83 9.72 -13.33
CA VAL A 82 -5.64 8.88 -14.23
C VAL A 82 -4.85 8.24 -15.39
N HIS A 83 -3.60 8.65 -15.60
CA HIS A 83 -2.71 8.09 -16.62
C HIS A 83 -1.61 7.20 -16.02
N LEU A 84 -1.67 6.93 -14.72
CA LEU A 84 -0.83 5.91 -14.08
C LEU A 84 -1.32 4.52 -14.44
N ASP A 85 -0.38 3.59 -14.56
CA ASP A 85 -0.72 2.18 -14.62
C ASP A 85 -1.45 1.77 -13.31
N PRO A 86 -2.49 0.92 -13.36
CA PRO A 86 -3.24 0.55 -12.16
C PRO A 86 -2.39 -0.10 -11.06
N ILE A 87 -1.31 -0.83 -11.41
CA ILE A 87 -0.38 -1.40 -10.44
C ILE A 87 0.46 -0.30 -9.80
N GLU A 88 1.01 0.63 -10.59
CA GLU A 88 1.76 1.78 -10.05
C GLU A 88 0.89 2.60 -9.09
N LEU A 89 -0.35 2.86 -9.48
CA LEU A 89 -1.31 3.60 -8.66
C LEU A 89 -1.61 2.88 -7.33
N ALA A 90 -1.88 1.58 -7.38
CA ALA A 90 -2.15 0.79 -6.18
C ALA A 90 -0.94 0.74 -5.23
N ILE A 91 0.28 0.60 -5.77
CA ILE A 91 1.51 0.61 -4.98
C ILE A 91 1.74 1.97 -4.32
N LEU A 92 1.56 3.07 -5.06
CA LEU A 92 1.68 4.42 -4.50
C LEU A 92 0.67 4.64 -3.37
N ARG A 93 -0.56 4.16 -3.51
CA ARG A 93 -1.59 4.23 -2.45
C ARG A 93 -1.21 3.41 -1.22
N ILE A 94 -0.72 2.18 -1.38
CA ILE A 94 -0.22 1.35 -0.27
C ILE A 94 0.91 2.07 0.46
N GLY A 95 1.94 2.51 -0.26
CA GLY A 95 3.09 3.19 0.32
C GLY A 95 2.70 4.49 1.04
N CYS A 96 1.84 5.31 0.42
CA CYS A 96 1.37 6.56 1.05
C CYS A 96 0.51 6.29 2.29
N TYR A 97 -0.32 5.25 2.28
CA TYR A 97 -1.11 4.87 3.46
C TYR A 97 -0.19 4.46 4.61
N GLU A 98 0.80 3.59 4.35
CA GLU A 98 1.75 3.17 5.38
C GLU A 98 2.55 4.36 5.93
N LEU A 99 3.06 5.24 5.05
CA LEU A 99 3.80 6.44 5.45
C LEU A 99 2.98 7.40 6.32
N ARG A 100 1.66 7.47 6.11
CA ARG A 100 0.78 8.44 6.77
C ARG A 100 0.10 7.88 8.03
N TYR A 101 -0.30 6.61 8.02
CA TYR A 101 -1.22 6.03 9.00
C TYR A 101 -0.63 4.84 9.76
N CYS A 102 0.55 4.34 9.40
CA CYS A 102 1.21 3.23 10.10
C CYS A 102 2.50 3.69 10.79
N PRO A 103 2.43 4.42 11.93
CA PRO A 103 3.61 4.92 12.64
C PRO A 103 4.49 3.80 13.21
N ASP A 104 3.96 2.58 13.31
CA ASP A 104 4.72 1.37 13.67
C ASP A 104 5.68 0.90 12.58
N ILE A 105 5.54 1.39 11.34
CA ILE A 105 6.37 1.02 10.20
C ILE A 105 7.37 2.14 9.91
N PRO A 106 8.69 1.88 10.04
CA PRO A 106 9.69 2.87 9.66
C PRO A 106 9.53 3.27 8.19
N TRP A 107 9.55 4.57 7.90
CA TRP A 107 9.26 5.07 6.54
C TRP A 107 10.12 4.44 5.44
N ARG A 108 11.41 4.18 5.72
CA ARG A 108 12.32 3.49 4.78
C ARG A 108 11.86 2.07 4.45
N VAL A 109 11.24 1.37 5.41
CA VAL A 109 10.70 0.02 5.20
C VAL A 109 9.46 0.09 4.30
N ALA A 110 8.54 1.03 4.55
CA ALA A 110 7.36 1.22 3.69
C ALA A 110 7.75 1.53 2.23
N ILE A 111 8.74 2.40 2.03
CA ILE A 111 9.26 2.69 0.68
C ILE A 111 9.88 1.44 0.06
N ASN A 112 10.78 0.74 0.78
CA ASN A 112 11.45 -0.44 0.25
C ASN A 112 10.44 -1.53 -0.15
N GLU A 113 9.44 -1.81 0.69
CA GLU A 113 8.39 -2.80 0.38
C GLU A 113 7.57 -2.39 -0.85
N SER A 114 7.26 -1.11 -1.01
CA SER A 114 6.58 -0.58 -2.20
C SER A 114 7.43 -0.74 -3.46
N VAL A 115 8.73 -0.55 -3.36
CA VAL A 115 9.69 -0.77 -4.46
C VAL A 115 9.76 -2.25 -4.84
N GLU A 116 9.78 -3.15 -3.86
CA GLU A 116 9.77 -4.59 -4.11
C GLU A 116 8.46 -5.06 -4.78
N LEU A 117 7.31 -4.49 -4.39
CA LEU A 117 6.05 -4.70 -5.11
C LEU A 117 6.18 -4.25 -6.57
N ALA A 118 6.76 -3.08 -6.82
CA ALA A 118 6.90 -2.52 -8.17
C ALA A 118 7.87 -3.33 -9.04
N LYS A 119 8.93 -3.91 -8.46
CA LYS A 119 9.82 -4.84 -9.17
C LYS A 119 9.11 -6.14 -9.54
N LYS A 120 8.20 -6.62 -8.67
CA LYS A 120 7.53 -7.91 -8.86
C LYS A 120 6.32 -7.83 -9.80
N PHE A 121 5.56 -6.74 -9.76
CA PHE A 121 4.28 -6.61 -10.47
C PHE A 121 4.22 -5.48 -11.49
N GLY A 122 5.13 -4.49 -11.40
CA GLY A 122 5.14 -3.33 -12.28
C GLY A 122 5.90 -3.57 -13.58
N ALA A 123 5.90 -2.56 -14.45
CA ALA A 123 6.66 -2.56 -15.69
C ALA A 123 8.17 -2.30 -15.45
N GLU A 124 8.97 -2.41 -16.51
CA GLU A 124 10.45 -2.43 -16.47
C GLU A 124 11.12 -1.22 -15.77
N GLN A 125 10.39 -0.13 -15.49
CA GLN A 125 10.91 1.02 -14.73
C GLN A 125 10.02 1.50 -13.56
N SER A 126 8.92 0.79 -13.26
CA SER A 126 7.96 1.23 -12.23
C SER A 126 8.59 1.36 -10.84
N HIS A 127 9.58 0.52 -10.52
CA HIS A 127 10.28 0.54 -9.24
C HIS A 127 11.05 1.85 -8.98
N LYS A 128 11.72 2.43 -9.99
CA LYS A 128 12.42 3.72 -9.85
C LYS A 128 11.44 4.86 -9.67
N TYR A 129 10.33 4.81 -10.42
CA TYR A 129 9.26 5.81 -10.36
C TYR A 129 8.61 5.84 -8.98
N VAL A 130 8.17 4.67 -8.48
CA VAL A 130 7.59 4.50 -7.14
C VAL A 130 8.56 4.97 -6.07
N ASN A 131 9.84 4.58 -6.13
CA ASN A 131 10.84 5.01 -5.16
C ASN A 131 10.95 6.54 -5.11
N GLY A 132 11.16 7.18 -6.26
CA GLY A 132 11.36 8.62 -6.34
C GLY A 132 10.16 9.45 -5.87
N ILE A 133 8.94 8.95 -6.06
CA ILE A 133 7.72 9.61 -5.57
C ILE A 133 7.59 9.41 -4.06
N LEU A 134 7.67 8.18 -3.57
CA LEU A 134 7.46 7.89 -2.15
C LEU A 134 8.55 8.51 -1.27
N ASP A 135 9.79 8.63 -1.77
CA ASP A 135 10.84 9.40 -1.08
C ASP A 135 10.40 10.85 -0.88
N LYS A 136 9.94 11.54 -1.93
CA LYS A 136 9.45 12.93 -1.83
C LYS A 136 8.24 13.06 -0.90
N VAL A 137 7.30 12.11 -0.97
CA VAL A 137 6.14 12.07 -0.06
C VAL A 137 6.60 11.95 1.40
N ALA A 138 7.52 11.03 1.70
CA ALA A 138 8.02 10.83 3.05
C ALA A 138 8.74 12.08 3.60
N HIS A 139 9.50 12.80 2.78
CA HIS A 139 10.12 14.06 3.18
C HIS A 139 9.09 15.15 3.46
N ASN A 140 8.07 15.29 2.61
CA ASN A 140 6.98 16.27 2.81
C ASN A 140 6.21 15.99 4.11
N LEU A 141 5.90 14.72 4.39
CA LEU A 141 5.19 14.35 5.62
C LEU A 141 6.02 14.62 6.88
N GLN A 142 7.34 14.39 6.84
CA GLN A 142 8.24 14.69 7.96
C GLN A 142 8.39 16.19 8.21
N ALA A 143 8.51 16.99 7.13
CA ALA A 143 8.62 18.45 7.25
C ALA A 143 7.40 19.08 7.93
N VAL A 144 6.20 18.54 7.69
CA VAL A 144 4.97 19.00 8.35
C VAL A 144 4.99 18.71 9.85
N VAL A 145 5.49 17.54 10.27
CA VAL A 145 5.56 17.17 11.70
C VAL A 145 6.49 18.11 12.46
N SER A 146 7.64 18.47 11.87
CA SER A 146 8.60 19.40 12.50
C SER A 146 8.14 20.86 12.55
N LEU A 147 7.06 21.23 11.86
CA LEU A 147 6.47 22.58 11.92
C LEU A 147 5.27 22.67 12.87
N SER A 148 4.78 21.53 13.35
CA SER A 148 3.67 21.44 14.31
C SER A 148 4.10 21.26 15.77
N GLU A 149 5.41 21.18 16.02
CA GLU A 149 6.06 21.17 17.34
C GLU A 149 6.63 22.56 17.67
#